data_AF-A0A399NND1-F1
#
_entry.id   AF-A0A399NND1-F1
#
_cell.length_a   1.000
_cell.length_b   1.000
_cell.length_c   1.000
_cell.angle_alpha   90.00
_cell.angle_beta   90.00
_cell.angle_gamma   90.00
#
_symmetry.space_group_name_H-M   'P 1'
#
loop_
_entity.id
_entity.type
_entity.pdbx_description
1 polymer ?
#
loop_
_entity_poly.entity_id
_entity_poly.type
_entity_poly.pdbx_seq_one_letter_code
_entity_poly.pdbx_strand_id
1 'polypeptide(L)' 'MTPDVPDLASSFGAVSEPYDRVRLVYPEEAVTWMLPAGAHRVVDVGAGTGKLTGALAARGLRVTAVEP' A
#
# COMPACT_ATOMS: atom_id res chain seq x y z
N MET A 1 -8.80 3.60 -27.72
CA MET A 1 -8.28 4.83 -27.11
C MET A 1 -7.43 4.39 -25.93
N THR A 2 -6.12 4.61 -25.98
CA THR A 2 -5.23 4.26 -24.86
C THR A 2 -5.47 5.29 -23.75
N PRO A 3 -5.79 4.88 -22.51
CA PRO A 3 -5.95 5.83 -21.43
C PRO A 3 -4.64 6.57 -21.17
N ASP A 4 -4.75 7.86 -20.86
CA ASP A 4 -3.60 8.70 -20.54
C ASP A 4 -3.12 8.39 -19.11
N VAL A 5 -1.84 8.61 -18.81
CA VAL A 5 -1.25 8.23 -17.51
C VAL A 5 -1.98 8.83 -16.30
N PRO A 6 -2.44 10.11 -16.32
CA PRO A 6 -3.22 10.70 -15.22
C PRO A 6 -4.58 10.02 -14.98
N ASP A 7 -5.19 9.47 -16.04
CA ASP A 7 -6.48 8.80 -15.97
C ASP A 7 -6.33 7.43 -15.27
N LEU A 8 -5.25 6.72 -15.57
CA LEU A 8 -4.92 5.47 -14.87
C LEU A 8 -4.61 5.69 -13.38
N ALA A 9 -3.86 6.76 -13.05
CA ALA A 9 -3.47 7.07 -11.68
C ALA A 9 -4.66 7.30 -10.74
N SER A 10 -5.74 7.93 -11.22
CA SER A 10 -6.92 8.25 -10.41
C SER A 10 -8.07 7.24 -10.52
N SER A 11 -7.93 6.24 -11.41
CA SER A 11 -9.00 5.29 -11.76
C SER A 11 -9.57 4.48 -10.59
N PHE A 12 -8.80 4.27 -9.52
CA PHE A 12 -9.20 3.44 -8.37
C PHE A 12 -9.85 4.24 -7.22
N GLY A 13 -9.77 5.57 -7.25
CA GLY A 13 -10.19 6.42 -6.12
C GLY A 13 -11.67 6.24 -5.74
N ALA A 14 -12.55 6.15 -6.75
CA ALA A 14 -14.00 6.08 -6.55
C ALA A 14 -14.50 4.80 -5.85
N VAL A 15 -13.71 3.72 -5.85
CA VAL A 15 -14.08 2.42 -5.29
C VAL A 15 -13.22 1.99 -4.11
N SER A 16 -12.24 2.82 -3.73
CA SER A 16 -11.22 2.50 -2.73
C SER A 16 -11.79 2.12 -1.36
N GLU A 17 -12.76 2.88 -0.84
CA GLU A 17 -13.32 2.67 0.50
C GLU A 17 -14.22 1.42 0.60
N PRO A 18 -15.17 1.17 -0.32
CA PRO A 18 -15.89 -0.10 -0.36
C PRO A 18 -14.98 -1.31 -0.55
N TYR A 19 -13.96 -1.19 -1.40
CA TYR A 19 -13.01 -2.25 -1.67
C TYR A 19 -12.15 -2.58 -0.44
N ASP A 20 -11.76 -1.57 0.32
CA ASP A 20 -10.97 -1.77 1.52
C ASP A 20 -11.72 -2.59 2.58
N ARG A 21 -13.01 -2.37 2.78
CA ARG A 21 -13.77 -3.09 3.82
C ARG A 21 -13.78 -4.61 3.66
N VAL A 22 -13.67 -5.11 2.44
CA VAL A 22 -13.72 -6.56 2.14
C VAL A 22 -12.35 -7.18 1.90
N ARG A 23 -11.31 -6.36 1.71
CA ARG A 23 -9.97 -6.85 1.41
C ARG A 23 -9.33 -7.47 2.66
N LEU A 24 -8.80 -8.68 2.53
CA LEU A 24 -8.07 -9.35 3.60
C LEU A 24 -6.84 -8.52 4.02
N VAL A 25 -6.47 -8.63 5.30
CA VAL A 25 -5.20 -8.09 5.80
C VAL A 25 -4.02 -8.84 5.17
N TYR A 26 -2.86 -8.19 5.12
CA TYR A 26 -1.63 -8.84 4.67
C TYR A 26 -1.20 -9.88 5.72
N PRO A 27 -0.96 -11.15 5.33
CA PRO A 27 -0.37 -12.14 6.22
C PRO A 27 0.97 -11.66 6.75
N GLU A 28 1.25 -11.88 8.03
CA GLU A 28 2.48 -11.41 8.65
C GLU A 28 3.71 -12.04 8.00
N GLU A 29 3.63 -13.30 7.58
CA GLU A 29 4.71 -14.02 6.93
C GLU A 29 5.10 -13.37 5.60
N ALA A 30 4.11 -12.88 4.84
CA ALA A 30 4.34 -12.19 3.58
C ALA A 30 5.06 -10.85 3.80
N VAL A 31 4.63 -10.08 4.81
CA VAL A 31 5.28 -8.81 5.17
C VAL A 31 6.70 -9.05 5.69
N THR A 32 6.95 -10.17 6.39
CA THR A 32 8.30 -10.53 6.85
C THR A 32 9.19 -10.94 5.70
N TRP A 33 8.68 -11.76 4.78
CA TRP A 33 9.42 -12.23 3.62
C TRP A 33 9.89 -11.08 2.72
N MET A 34 9.08 -10.04 2.53
CA MET A 34 9.43 -8.91 1.65
C MET A 34 10.44 -7.93 2.26
N LEU A 35 10.66 -7.96 3.59
CA LEU A 35 11.51 -6.98 4.27
C LEU A 35 12.96 -7.49 4.34
N PRO A 36 13.94 -6.73 3.81
CA PRO A 36 15.34 -7.07 3.99
C PRO A 36 15.74 -6.89 5.47
N ALA A 37 16.72 -7.70 5.91
CA ALA A 37 17.26 -7.61 7.26
C ALA A 37 17.78 -6.19 7.56
N GLY A 38 17.39 -5.64 8.71
CA GLY A 38 17.79 -4.29 9.13
C GLY A 38 17.01 -3.15 8.45
N ALA A 39 15.94 -3.43 7.71
CA ALA A 39 15.05 -2.39 7.18
C ALA A 39 14.51 -1.51 8.32
N HIS A 40 14.56 -0.19 8.12
CA HIS A 40 14.11 0.81 9.09
C HIS A 40 13.35 1.97 8.46
N ARG A 41 13.51 2.20 7.15
CA ARG A 41 12.79 3.19 6.37
C ARG A 41 12.35 2.58 5.04
N VAL A 42 11.07 2.71 4.71
CA VAL A 42 10.46 2.10 3.53
C VAL A 42 9.48 3.07 2.86
N VAL A 43 9.23 2.84 1.57
CA VAL A 43 8.20 3.55 0.79
C VAL A 43 7.13 2.53 0.38
N ASP A 44 5.87 2.83 0.69
CA ASP A 44 4.69 2.08 0.23
C ASP A 44 4.12 2.80 -0.99
N VAL A 45 4.32 2.24 -2.18
CA VAL A 45 3.95 2.86 -3.47
C VAL A 45 2.62 2.29 -3.93
N GLY A 46 1.66 3.17 -4.24
CA GLY A 46 0.27 2.77 -4.49
C GLY A 46 -0.40 2.36 -3.19
N ALA A 47 -0.19 3.17 -2.14
CA ALA A 47 -0.59 2.83 -0.78
C ALA A 47 -2.12 2.66 -0.64
N GLY A 48 -2.91 3.27 -1.53
CA GLY A 48 -4.37 3.24 -1.49
C GLY A 48 -4.88 3.64 -0.10
N THR A 49 -5.67 2.76 0.52
CA THR A 49 -6.23 2.95 1.87
C THR A 49 -5.24 2.71 3.01
N GLY A 50 -3.99 2.33 2.71
CA GLY A 50 -2.91 2.26 3.70
C GLY A 50 -2.82 0.94 4.47
N LYS A 51 -3.43 -0.15 4.01
CA LYS A 51 -3.34 -1.46 4.69
C LYS A 51 -1.92 -1.98 4.87
N LEU A 52 -1.10 -1.90 3.82
CA LEU A 52 0.29 -2.33 3.90
C LEU A 52 1.09 -1.33 4.74
N THR A 53 0.88 -0.02 4.54
CA THR A 53 1.44 1.04 5.37
C THR A 53 1.23 0.77 6.87
N GLY A 54 0.01 0.40 7.28
CA GLY A 54 -0.30 0.06 8.67
C GLY A 54 0.46 -1.18 9.17
N ALA A 55 0.51 -2.25 8.36
CA ALA A 55 1.26 -3.45 8.71
C ALA A 55 2.77 -3.21 8.85
N LEU A 56 3.34 -2.35 8.01
CA LEU A 56 4.75 -1.93 8.07
C LEU A 56 5.01 -1.02 9.29
N ALA A 57 4.11 -0.08 9.58
CA ALA A 57 4.23 0.82 10.73
C ALA A 57 4.11 0.08 12.07
N ALA A 58 3.24 -0.94 12.16
CA ALA A 58 3.11 -1.80 13.34
C ALA A 58 4.41 -2.54 13.70
N ARG A 59 5.33 -2.68 12.74
CA ARG A 59 6.66 -3.27 12.92
C ARG A 59 7.74 -2.27 13.31
N GLY A 60 7.38 -1.00 13.53
CA GLY A 60 8.29 0.08 13.89
C GLY A 60 9.07 0.67 12.72
N LEU A 61 8.71 0.35 11.47
CA LEU A 61 9.34 0.94 10.29
C LEU A 61 8.88 2.39 10.10
N ARG A 62 9.79 3.26 9.66
CA ARG A 62 9.43 4.59 9.17
C ARG A 62 8.92 4.46 7.73
N VAL A 63 7.60 4.51 7.56
CA VAL A 63 6.94 4.34 6.26
C VAL A 63 6.61 5.70 5.64
N THR A 64 6.88 5.84 4.34
CA THR A 64 6.33 6.93 3.51
C THR A 64 5.31 6.32 2.55
N ALA A 65 4.04 6.68 2.69
CA ALA A 65 2.99 6.25 1.78
C ALA A 65 2.91 7.19 0.57
N VAL A 66 2.80 6.64 -0.64
CA VAL A 66 2.69 7.38 -1.89
C VAL A 66 1.46 6.88 -2.65
N GLU A 67 0.54 7.79 -2.94
CA GLU A 67 -0.67 7.60 -3.75
C GLU A 67 -0.94 8.93 -4.50
N PRO A 68 -1.37 8.92 -5.77
CA PRO A 68 -1.78 10.10 -6.54
C PRO A 68 -3.02 10.84 -6.01
#